data_AF-W4PFN9-F1
#
_entry.id   AF-W4PFN9-F1
#
_cell.length_a   1.000
_cell.length_b   1.000
_cell.length_c   1.000
_cell.angle_alpha   90.00
_cell.angle_beta   90.00
_cell.angle_gamma   90.00
#
_symmetry.space_group_name_H-M   'P 1'
#
loop_
_entity.id
_entity.type
_entity.pdbx_description
1 polymer ?
#
loop_
_entity_poly.entity_id
_entity_poly.type
_entity_poly.pdbx_seq_one_letter_code
_entity_poly.pdbx_strand_id
1 'polypeptide(L)'
;MKKTLLLFAVAWICYSCAGGNRTMTVTVTNPLSIERAGEMVEISMNDVTAKLQLPDTAQIVVLDANRQQVPYQLTYDQKLIFAAAVEAGGTASYTIQAGEPAPFDVLACGRQYPERMDDVAWENDLVAFRAYGPALQEKGERAFGYDVFTKYNTTQPVVEARYAEELNAEKRAKIAELKKTDPEAAAEMQRAISYHVDHGNGMDCYAVGPTLGGGASALMEGDTIIYPYCYRTHEILDNGPLRFTVKLEFTPLVVRGDSNVIETRLISLDAGSYLNRTVITYTNLKETMPVATGIVLHEPDGVVKTDAAGGYITYVDPTTNPAVITVRCSWELRSP
;
A
#
# COMPACT_ATOMS: atom_id res chain seq x y z
N MET A 1 -2.54 -15.71 27.01
CA MET A 1 -1.65 -14.51 27.06
C MET A 1 -1.44 -14.06 25.63
N LYS A 2 -1.96 -12.87 25.29
CA LYS A 2 -1.95 -12.31 23.94
C LYS A 2 -0.50 -12.12 23.48
N LYS A 3 -0.04 -12.94 22.53
CA LYS A 3 1.22 -12.70 21.82
C LYS A 3 0.92 -11.65 20.74
N THR A 4 0.94 -10.39 21.14
CA THR A 4 0.77 -9.24 20.25
C THR A 4 1.94 -9.13 19.27
N LEU A 5 1.61 -8.66 18.07
CA LEU A 5 2.39 -8.58 16.82
C LEU A 5 3.67 -7.71 16.82
N LEU A 6 4.31 -7.41 17.94
CA LEU A 6 5.38 -6.39 17.94
C LEU A 6 6.79 -6.98 17.94
N LEU A 7 7.56 -6.70 16.88
CA LEU A 7 9.00 -6.49 17.00
C LEU A 7 9.24 -5.25 17.87
N PHE A 8 10.15 -5.36 18.84
CA PHE A 8 10.63 -4.22 19.60
C PHE A 8 12.04 -3.87 19.12
N ALA A 9 12.20 -2.70 18.51
CA ALA A 9 13.50 -2.13 18.22
C ALA A 9 13.94 -1.25 19.39
N VAL A 10 15.13 -1.54 19.94
CA VAL A 10 15.76 -0.70 20.96
C VAL A 10 17.13 -0.28 20.46
N ALA A 11 17.35 1.02 20.34
CA ALA A 11 18.61 1.58 19.87
C ALA A 11 19.54 1.91 21.04
N TRP A 12 20.67 1.20 21.15
CA TRP A 12 21.69 1.43 22.17
C TRP A 12 22.97 1.98 21.54
N ILE A 13 23.70 2.80 22.28
CA ILE A 13 24.95 3.40 21.81
C ILE A 13 26.11 2.51 22.25
N CYS A 14 26.93 2.06 21.30
CA CYS A 14 28.28 1.57 21.58
C CYS A 14 29.28 2.65 21.15
N TYR A 15 29.93 3.31 22.11
CA TYR A 15 31.02 4.24 21.83
C TYR A 15 32.29 3.47 21.51
N SER A 16 32.74 3.52 20.26
CA SER A 16 34.15 3.23 19.94
C SER A 16 34.93 4.54 20.06
N CYS A 17 35.68 4.70 21.16
CA CYS A 17 36.58 5.83 21.36
C CYS A 17 37.85 5.66 20.52
N ALA A 18 37.78 5.96 19.23
CA ALA A 18 38.96 6.25 18.40
C ALA A 18 38.54 7.02 17.13
N GLY A 19 38.63 8.35 17.17
CA GLY A 19 39.00 9.24 16.05
C GLY A 19 38.39 9.11 14.63
N GLY A 20 37.41 8.23 14.36
CA GLY A 20 36.88 8.03 13.01
C GLY A 20 35.52 7.33 13.05
N ASN A 21 34.54 7.93 12.37
CA ASN A 21 33.17 7.47 12.13
C ASN A 21 32.39 6.96 13.37
N ARG A 22 31.56 7.86 13.93
CA ARG A 22 30.51 7.45 14.87
C ARG A 22 29.55 6.47 14.21
N THR A 23 29.11 5.50 14.98
CA THR A 23 28.13 4.51 14.57
C THR A 23 27.03 4.40 15.62
N MET A 24 25.85 3.97 15.19
CA MET A 24 24.68 3.75 16.03
C MET A 24 24.22 2.32 15.78
N THR A 25 24.12 1.52 16.85
CA THR A 25 23.63 0.15 16.75
C THR A 25 22.13 0.12 17.07
N VAL A 26 21.38 -0.52 16.20
CA VAL A 26 19.95 -0.78 16.36
C VAL A 26 19.80 -2.27 16.61
N THR A 27 19.27 -2.64 17.79
CA THR A 27 18.95 -4.02 18.11
C THR A 27 17.45 -4.23 17.99
N VAL A 28 17.05 -5.17 17.14
CA VAL A 28 15.66 -5.55 16.90
C VAL A 28 15.43 -6.90 17.57
N THR A 29 14.44 -6.99 18.45
CA THR A 29 14.15 -8.20 19.23
C THR A 29 12.81 -8.79 18.81
N ASN A 30 12.79 -10.10 18.60
CA ASN A 30 11.60 -10.88 18.33
C ASN A 30 11.32 -11.83 19.51
N PRO A 31 10.39 -11.49 20.43
CA PRO A 31 10.05 -12.37 21.55
C PRO A 31 9.14 -13.54 21.15
N LEU A 32 8.69 -13.62 19.90
CA LEU A 32 7.76 -14.64 19.43
C LEU A 32 8.49 -15.94 19.10
N SER A 33 7.76 -17.05 19.18
CA SER A 33 8.26 -18.38 18.83
C SER A 33 8.20 -18.67 17.32
N ILE A 34 8.10 -17.63 16.50
CA ILE A 34 8.07 -17.70 15.04
C ILE A 34 9.04 -16.64 14.50
N GLU A 35 9.74 -16.96 13.42
CA GLU A 35 10.58 -16.01 12.70
C GLU A 35 9.75 -14.83 12.18
N ARG A 36 10.35 -13.64 12.14
CA ARG A 36 9.79 -12.44 11.51
C ARG A 36 10.81 -11.89 10.53
N ALA A 37 10.52 -12.02 9.24
CA ALA A 37 11.34 -11.54 8.16
C ALA A 37 10.60 -10.48 7.34
N GLY A 38 11.32 -9.45 6.89
CA GLY A 38 10.76 -8.39 6.04
C GLY A 38 9.95 -7.32 6.79
N GLU A 39 9.99 -7.29 8.13
CA GLU A 39 9.28 -6.26 8.88
C GLU A 39 10.01 -4.91 8.85
N MET A 40 9.27 -3.84 8.56
CA MET A 40 9.85 -2.49 8.54
C MET A 40 10.13 -1.98 9.95
N VAL A 41 11.40 -1.73 10.23
CA VAL A 41 11.85 -0.98 11.41
C VAL A 41 11.72 0.51 11.08
N GLU A 42 11.16 1.29 11.99
CA GLU A 42 11.08 2.76 11.88
C GLU A 42 11.89 3.42 12.99
N ILE A 43 12.80 4.33 12.63
CA ILE A 43 13.64 5.08 13.57
C ILE A 43 13.57 6.55 13.22
N SER A 44 13.48 7.43 14.22
CA SER A 44 13.56 8.87 13.96
C SER A 44 14.91 9.24 13.36
N MET A 45 14.91 9.87 12.18
CA MET A 45 16.14 10.37 11.57
C MET A 45 16.75 11.50 12.41
N ASN A 46 15.93 12.26 13.15
CA ASN A 46 16.44 13.26 14.10
C ASN A 46 17.27 12.62 15.22
N ASP A 47 16.82 11.47 15.75
CA ASP A 47 17.59 10.72 16.76
C ASP A 47 18.89 10.17 16.17
N VAL A 48 18.86 9.69 14.92
CA VAL A 48 20.06 9.24 14.20
C VAL A 48 21.07 10.37 14.05
N THR A 49 20.63 11.51 13.51
CA THR A 49 21.46 12.71 13.33
C THR A 49 22.04 13.19 14.65
N ALA A 50 21.24 13.25 15.71
CA ALA A 50 21.70 13.66 17.04
C ALA A 50 22.72 12.69 17.64
N LYS A 51 22.48 11.37 17.56
CA LYS A 51 23.37 10.34 18.12
C LYS A 51 24.71 10.27 17.38
N LEU A 52 24.68 10.41 16.05
CA LEU A 52 25.87 10.37 15.21
C LEU A 52 26.56 11.75 15.08
N GLN A 53 25.87 12.82 15.49
CA GLN A 53 26.22 14.24 15.24
C GLN A 53 26.59 14.46 13.77
N LEU A 54 25.69 14.03 12.89
CA LEU A 54 25.86 14.19 11.44
C LEU A 54 25.65 15.65 11.05
N PRO A 55 26.45 16.20 10.12
CA PRO A 55 26.10 17.45 9.45
C PRO A 55 24.90 17.25 8.52
N ASP A 56 24.21 18.34 8.18
CA ASP A 56 22.99 18.33 7.35
C ASP A 56 23.19 17.70 5.95
N THR A 57 24.42 17.66 5.44
CA THR A 57 24.77 17.10 4.13
C THR A 57 25.25 15.65 4.19
N ALA A 58 25.29 15.04 5.38
CA ALA A 58 25.78 13.67 5.51
C ALA A 58 24.82 12.67 4.88
N GLN A 59 25.40 11.74 4.14
CA GLN A 59 24.74 10.50 3.77
C GLN A 59 25.04 9.41 4.81
N ILE A 60 24.13 8.45 4.91
CA ILE A 60 24.26 7.33 5.82
C ILE A 60 24.19 6.01 5.06
N VAL A 61 24.60 4.95 5.73
CA VAL A 61 24.34 3.57 5.33
C VAL A 61 23.78 2.81 6.52
N VAL A 62 22.92 1.84 6.25
CA VAL A 62 22.47 0.84 7.22
C VAL A 62 23.16 -0.47 6.88
N LEU A 63 23.84 -1.06 7.85
CA LEU A 63 24.61 -2.29 7.68
C LEU A 63 24.03 -3.41 8.53
N ASP A 64 24.00 -4.62 7.98
CA ASP A 64 23.66 -5.84 8.74
C ASP A 64 24.84 -6.31 9.63
N ALA A 65 24.66 -7.46 10.28
CA ALA A 65 25.69 -8.09 11.11
C ALA A 65 26.96 -8.50 10.32
N ASN A 66 26.84 -8.71 9.01
CA ASN A 66 27.93 -9.05 8.10
C ASN A 66 28.60 -7.81 7.48
N ARG A 67 28.20 -6.60 7.91
CA ARG A 67 28.67 -5.31 7.37
C ARG A 67 28.27 -5.06 5.92
N GLN A 68 27.24 -5.73 5.43
CA GLN A 68 26.66 -5.48 4.12
C GLN A 68 25.59 -4.39 4.21
N GLN A 69 25.55 -3.51 3.20
CA GLN A 69 24.48 -2.51 3.13
C GLN A 69 23.13 -3.20 2.92
N VAL A 70 22.14 -2.81 3.72
CA VAL A 70 20.75 -3.18 3.50
C VAL A 70 20.00 -2.01 2.87
N PRO A 71 19.01 -2.27 2.00
CA PRO A 71 18.12 -1.24 1.52
C PRO A 71 17.49 -0.48 2.69
N TYR A 72 17.44 0.84 2.55
CA TYR A 72 16.80 1.72 3.50
C TYR A 72 16.14 2.88 2.78
N GLN A 73 15.26 3.59 3.47
CA GLN A 73 14.57 4.77 2.96
C GLN A 73 14.41 5.81 4.07
N LEU A 74 14.51 7.09 3.71
CA LEU A 74 14.06 8.19 4.55
C LEU A 74 12.63 8.56 4.12
N THR A 75 11.68 8.52 5.05
CA THR A 75 10.28 8.85 4.78
C THR A 75 10.01 10.35 4.93
N TYR A 76 8.89 10.81 4.35
CA TYR A 76 8.43 12.20 4.42
C TYR A 76 8.30 12.75 5.86
N ASP A 77 8.01 11.88 6.83
CA ASP A 77 7.88 12.20 8.25
C ASP A 77 9.19 12.01 9.03
N GLN A 78 10.32 12.06 8.33
CA GLN A 78 11.68 12.02 8.88
C GLN A 78 11.99 10.73 9.64
N LYS A 79 11.55 9.58 9.13
CA LYS A 79 11.93 8.27 9.65
C LYS A 79 12.88 7.56 8.72
N LEU A 80 13.94 7.01 9.29
CA LEU A 80 14.77 6.01 8.64
C LEU A 80 14.08 4.65 8.77
N ILE A 81 13.77 4.04 7.63
CA ILE A 81 13.17 2.71 7.56
C ILE A 81 14.06 1.71 6.85
N PHE A 82 14.04 0.46 7.31
CA PHE A 82 14.68 -0.68 6.67
C PHE A 82 13.99 -1.98 7.11
N ALA A 83 14.07 -3.02 6.28
CA ALA A 83 13.49 -4.32 6.60
C ALA A 83 14.40 -5.12 7.54
N ALA A 84 13.84 -5.63 8.64
CA ALA A 84 14.52 -6.52 9.57
C ALA A 84 14.13 -7.99 9.36
N ALA A 85 15.08 -8.88 9.62
CA ALA A 85 14.87 -10.31 9.72
C ALA A 85 15.38 -10.80 11.07
N VAL A 86 14.48 -11.36 11.88
CA VAL A 86 14.76 -11.77 13.25
C VAL A 86 14.18 -13.16 13.51
N GLU A 87 15.06 -14.08 13.84
CA GLU A 87 14.74 -15.45 14.25
C GLU A 87 13.74 -15.50 15.42
N ALA A 88 13.05 -16.64 15.55
CA ALA A 88 12.18 -16.90 16.69
C ALA A 88 12.93 -16.76 18.02
N GLY A 89 12.43 -15.92 18.93
CA GLY A 89 13.06 -15.65 20.23
C GLY A 89 14.40 -14.92 20.14
N GLY A 90 14.77 -14.42 18.96
CA GLY A 90 16.10 -13.90 18.65
C GLY A 90 16.20 -12.38 18.68
N THR A 91 17.41 -11.92 18.34
CA THR A 91 17.74 -10.52 18.14
C THR A 91 18.56 -10.36 16.87
N ALA A 92 18.31 -9.31 16.09
CA ALA A 92 19.15 -8.87 14.99
C ALA A 92 19.76 -7.50 15.30
N SER A 93 20.99 -7.27 14.85
CA SER A 93 21.69 -6.00 15.07
C SER A 93 22.06 -5.36 13.74
N TYR A 94 21.75 -4.08 13.62
CA TYR A 94 22.05 -3.24 12.46
C TYR A 94 22.92 -2.08 12.90
N THR A 95 23.83 -1.64 12.03
CA THR A 95 24.70 -0.49 12.28
C THR A 95 24.38 0.64 11.31
N ILE A 96 24.04 1.80 11.86
CA ILE A 96 23.87 3.04 11.09
C ILE A 96 25.14 3.87 11.26
N GLN A 97 25.68 4.37 10.15
CA GLN A 97 26.88 5.20 10.14
C GLN A 97 26.90 6.12 8.92
N ALA A 98 27.74 7.15 8.93
CA ALA A 98 28.00 7.94 7.73
C ALA A 98 28.59 7.04 6.61
N GLY A 99 28.15 7.25 5.38
CA GLY A 99 28.60 6.47 4.22
C GLY A 99 27.84 6.82 2.96
N GLU A 100 28.35 6.36 1.82
CA GLU A 100 27.71 6.49 0.52
C GLU A 100 26.74 5.31 0.30
N PRO A 101 25.44 5.58 0.07
CA PRO A 101 24.46 4.53 -0.14
C PRO A 101 24.60 3.86 -1.49
N ALA A 102 24.47 2.54 -1.51
CA ALA A 102 24.32 1.77 -2.73
C ALA A 102 22.96 2.10 -3.41
N PRO A 103 22.85 1.95 -4.74
CA PRO A 103 21.55 1.94 -5.39
C PRO A 103 20.75 0.72 -4.93
N PHE A 104 19.47 0.93 -4.62
CA PHE A 104 18.53 -0.12 -4.24
C PHE A 104 17.40 -0.20 -5.26
N ASP A 105 16.94 -1.41 -5.54
CA ASP A 105 15.77 -1.62 -6.38
C ASP A 105 14.53 -1.03 -5.71
N VAL A 106 13.64 -0.44 -6.52
CA VAL A 106 12.38 0.10 -6.05
C VAL A 106 11.38 -1.04 -5.92
N LEU A 107 11.09 -1.42 -4.68
CA LEU A 107 10.15 -2.50 -4.36
C LEU A 107 8.74 -1.99 -4.06
N ALA A 108 8.57 -0.74 -3.62
CA ALA A 108 7.26 -0.12 -3.40
C ALA A 108 7.20 1.25 -4.07
N CYS A 109 6.22 1.45 -4.95
CA CYS A 109 6.07 2.68 -5.73
C CYS A 109 4.65 2.92 -6.22
N GLY A 110 4.38 4.12 -6.72
CA GLY A 110 3.12 4.47 -7.36
C GLY A 110 3.17 5.81 -8.06
N ARG A 111 2.10 6.11 -8.81
CA ARG A 111 1.86 7.42 -9.41
C ARG A 111 0.39 7.67 -9.68
N GLN A 112 0.07 8.91 -10.08
CA GLN A 112 -1.18 9.21 -10.75
C GLN A 112 -1.10 8.84 -12.23
N TYR A 113 -2.21 8.36 -12.78
CA TYR A 113 -2.42 7.99 -14.17
C TYR A 113 -3.54 8.83 -14.78
N PRO A 114 -3.27 10.07 -15.25
CA PRO A 114 -4.26 10.90 -15.95
C PRO A 114 -4.89 10.20 -17.16
N GLU A 115 -4.09 9.41 -17.88
CA GLU A 115 -4.53 8.57 -19.00
C GLU A 115 -5.57 7.52 -18.60
N ARG A 116 -5.65 7.19 -17.30
CA ARG A 116 -6.64 6.29 -16.73
C ARG A 116 -7.65 7.03 -15.84
N MET A 117 -8.10 8.19 -16.29
CA MET A 117 -9.14 8.99 -15.62
C MET A 117 -8.71 9.49 -14.24
N ASP A 118 -7.45 9.91 -14.14
CA ASP A 118 -6.80 10.37 -12.91
C ASP A 118 -6.70 9.31 -11.81
N ASP A 119 -6.71 8.02 -12.13
CA ASP A 119 -6.53 6.99 -11.11
C ASP A 119 -5.16 7.15 -10.41
N VAL A 120 -5.11 6.91 -9.11
CA VAL A 120 -3.85 6.74 -8.38
C VAL A 120 -3.67 5.26 -8.15
N ALA A 121 -2.59 4.68 -8.64
CA ALA A 121 -2.25 3.29 -8.40
C ALA A 121 -0.86 3.16 -7.79
N TRP A 122 -0.72 2.19 -6.89
CA TRP A 122 0.50 1.91 -6.17
C TRP A 122 0.67 0.42 -5.99
N GLU A 123 1.91 -0.03 -5.93
CA GLU A 123 2.27 -1.43 -5.84
C GLU A 123 3.51 -1.65 -5.00
N ASN A 124 3.66 -2.88 -4.53
CA ASN A 124 4.94 -3.39 -4.08
C ASN A 124 5.30 -4.69 -4.80
N ASP A 125 6.31 -5.40 -4.30
CA ASP A 125 6.76 -6.70 -4.79
C ASP A 125 5.71 -7.82 -4.72
N LEU A 126 4.60 -7.64 -3.98
CA LEU A 126 3.58 -8.68 -3.75
C LEU A 126 2.16 -8.34 -4.24
N VAL A 127 1.79 -7.07 -4.29
CA VAL A 127 0.40 -6.64 -4.54
C VAL A 127 0.37 -5.23 -5.16
N ALA A 128 -0.71 -4.89 -5.85
CA ALA A 128 -1.01 -3.51 -6.19
C ALA A 128 -2.45 -3.13 -5.85
N PHE A 129 -2.68 -1.82 -5.78
CA PHE A 129 -3.97 -1.24 -5.46
C PHE A 129 -4.23 -0.02 -6.33
N ARG A 130 -5.50 0.37 -6.42
CA ARG A 130 -5.92 1.57 -7.14
C ARG A 130 -7.02 2.31 -6.39
N ALA A 131 -6.89 3.63 -6.36
CA ALA A 131 -7.95 4.56 -6.03
C ALA A 131 -8.45 5.25 -7.30
N TYR A 132 -9.77 5.37 -7.44
CA TYR A 132 -10.39 6.01 -8.59
C TYR A 132 -10.18 7.52 -8.61
N GLY A 133 -10.00 8.06 -9.81
CA GLY A 133 -9.68 9.47 -10.03
C GLY A 133 -10.87 10.40 -10.28
N PRO A 134 -10.69 11.72 -10.02
CA PRO A 134 -11.73 12.73 -10.23
C PRO A 134 -12.33 12.75 -11.65
N ALA A 135 -11.53 12.56 -12.71
CA ALA A 135 -12.09 12.53 -14.07
C ALA A 135 -13.06 11.35 -14.31
N LEU A 136 -12.94 10.24 -13.56
CA LEU A 136 -13.93 9.14 -13.63
C LEU A 136 -15.26 9.57 -12.98
N GLN A 137 -15.19 10.22 -11.83
CA GLN A 137 -16.35 10.77 -11.14
C GLN A 137 -17.08 11.82 -11.99
N GLU A 138 -16.37 12.66 -12.74
CA GLU A 138 -16.97 13.64 -13.65
C GLU A 138 -17.84 13.01 -14.74
N LYS A 139 -17.56 11.75 -15.11
CA LYS A 139 -18.39 10.97 -16.05
C LYS A 139 -19.65 10.39 -15.42
N GLY A 140 -19.87 10.61 -14.12
CA GLY A 140 -21.04 10.13 -13.37
C GLY A 140 -20.92 8.69 -12.86
N GLU A 141 -19.73 8.08 -12.97
CA GLU A 141 -19.51 6.74 -12.45
C GLU A 141 -19.41 6.76 -10.91
N ARG A 142 -20.04 5.77 -10.28
CA ARG A 142 -20.09 5.63 -8.83
C ARG A 142 -18.99 4.67 -8.39
N ALA A 143 -17.78 5.18 -8.24
CA ALA A 143 -16.60 4.41 -7.86
C ALA A 143 -16.05 4.92 -6.51
N PHE A 144 -16.15 4.10 -5.46
CA PHE A 144 -15.88 4.51 -4.07
C PHE A 144 -14.81 3.66 -3.38
N GLY A 145 -14.60 2.44 -3.88
CA GLY A 145 -13.71 1.45 -3.31
C GLY A 145 -12.28 1.52 -3.86
N TYR A 146 -11.46 0.59 -3.37
CA TYR A 146 -10.16 0.31 -3.95
C TYR A 146 -10.22 -0.96 -4.80
N ASP A 147 -9.50 -0.95 -5.93
CA ASP A 147 -9.23 -2.20 -6.64
C ASP A 147 -7.95 -2.83 -6.10
N VAL A 148 -7.88 -4.16 -6.21
CA VAL A 148 -6.77 -4.99 -5.75
C VAL A 148 -6.24 -5.80 -6.91
N PHE A 149 -4.95 -5.64 -7.17
CA PHE A 149 -4.23 -6.34 -8.20
C PHE A 149 -3.38 -7.41 -7.54
N THR A 150 -3.56 -8.64 -7.97
CA THR A 150 -2.70 -9.73 -7.55
C THR A 150 -1.38 -9.69 -8.32
N LYS A 151 -0.32 -10.14 -7.65
CA LYS A 151 0.97 -10.38 -8.27
C LYS A 151 1.50 -11.74 -7.82
N TYR A 152 2.11 -12.45 -8.76
CA TYR A 152 2.88 -13.66 -8.50
C TYR A 152 3.92 -13.79 -9.61
N ASN A 153 4.97 -14.60 -9.39
CA ASN A 153 6.02 -14.82 -10.39
C ASN A 153 6.75 -13.53 -10.86
N THR A 154 6.62 -12.44 -10.11
CA THR A 154 7.33 -11.18 -10.28
C THR A 154 7.47 -10.51 -8.93
N THR A 155 8.58 -9.82 -8.72
CA THR A 155 8.80 -8.86 -7.62
C THR A 155 8.96 -7.43 -8.13
N GLN A 156 8.94 -7.24 -9.45
CA GLN A 156 9.13 -5.95 -10.10
C GLN A 156 7.80 -5.18 -10.19
N PRO A 157 7.82 -3.84 -10.24
CA PRO A 157 6.64 -3.05 -10.59
C PRO A 157 6.10 -3.41 -11.98
N VAL A 158 4.78 -3.60 -12.10
CA VAL A 158 4.11 -4.05 -13.34
C VAL A 158 2.85 -3.25 -13.68
N VAL A 159 2.32 -2.43 -12.77
CA VAL A 159 1.06 -1.67 -12.99
C VAL A 159 1.19 -0.70 -14.15
N GLU A 160 2.33 0.00 -14.26
CA GLU A 160 2.56 0.93 -15.37
C GLU A 160 2.56 0.21 -16.73
N ALA A 161 3.28 -0.91 -16.84
CA ALA A 161 3.29 -1.69 -18.07
C ALA A 161 1.90 -2.25 -18.42
N ARG A 162 1.13 -2.69 -17.41
CA ARG A 162 -0.26 -3.15 -17.56
C ARG A 162 -1.16 -2.06 -18.11
N TYR A 163 -1.07 -0.83 -17.59
CA TYR A 163 -1.84 0.29 -18.13
C TYR A 163 -1.37 0.72 -19.52
N ALA A 164 -0.07 0.75 -19.78
CA ALA A 164 0.46 1.07 -21.10
C ALA A 164 -0.07 0.11 -22.18
N GLU A 165 -0.19 -1.17 -21.84
CA GLU A 165 -0.73 -2.21 -22.72
C GLU A 165 -2.24 -2.09 -22.90
N GLU A 166 -3.01 -2.02 -21.80
CA GLU A 166 -4.47 -1.90 -21.83
C GLU A 166 -4.92 -0.61 -22.52
N LEU A 167 -4.19 0.49 -22.39
CA LEU A 167 -4.58 1.80 -22.96
C LEU A 167 -3.91 2.10 -24.30
N ASN A 168 -3.19 1.15 -24.88
CA ASN A 168 -2.50 1.35 -26.14
C ASN A 168 -3.47 1.75 -27.26
N ALA A 169 -3.34 2.99 -27.77
CA ALA A 169 -4.27 3.57 -28.72
C ALA A 169 -4.37 2.79 -30.04
N GLU A 170 -3.24 2.28 -30.55
CA GLU A 170 -3.21 1.51 -31.80
C GLU A 170 -3.94 0.17 -31.66
N LYS A 171 -3.69 -0.54 -30.56
CA LYS A 171 -4.37 -1.81 -30.25
C LYS A 171 -5.87 -1.57 -30.04
N ARG A 172 -6.26 -0.51 -29.34
CA ARG A 172 -7.67 -0.14 -29.13
C ARG A 172 -8.38 0.23 -30.43
N ALA A 173 -7.74 1.00 -31.31
CA ALA A 173 -8.29 1.30 -32.63
C ALA A 173 -8.48 0.03 -33.47
N LYS A 174 -7.48 -0.87 -33.45
CA LYS A 174 -7.57 -2.16 -34.15
C LYS A 174 -8.70 -3.04 -33.61
N ILE A 175 -8.86 -3.14 -32.29
CA ILE A 175 -9.97 -3.86 -31.65
C ILE A 175 -11.31 -3.28 -32.09
N ALA A 176 -11.44 -1.94 -32.12
CA ALA A 176 -12.67 -1.27 -32.52
C ALA A 176 -13.04 -1.54 -33.98
N GLU A 177 -12.06 -1.60 -34.88
CA GLU A 177 -12.29 -1.99 -36.28
C GLU A 177 -12.64 -3.48 -36.41
N LEU A 178 -11.87 -4.36 -35.75
CA LEU A 178 -12.15 -5.80 -35.76
C LEU A 178 -13.54 -6.11 -35.23
N LYS A 179 -14.03 -5.39 -34.22
CA LYS A 179 -15.38 -5.60 -33.66
C LYS A 179 -16.50 -5.47 -34.70
N LYS A 180 -16.26 -4.74 -35.80
CA LYS A 180 -17.24 -4.58 -36.90
C LYS A 180 -17.22 -5.74 -37.89
N THR A 181 -16.08 -6.43 -38.04
CA THR A 181 -15.86 -7.44 -39.08
C THR A 181 -15.69 -8.86 -38.54
N ASP A 182 -15.07 -8.99 -37.39
CA ASP A 182 -14.71 -10.24 -36.71
C ASP A 182 -14.74 -10.04 -35.18
N PRO A 183 -15.92 -10.19 -34.54
CA PRO A 183 -16.07 -10.00 -33.11
C PRO A 183 -15.27 -10.97 -32.24
N GLU A 184 -14.99 -12.19 -32.74
CA GLU A 184 -14.21 -13.20 -32.01
C GLU A 184 -12.74 -12.79 -31.95
N ALA A 185 -12.15 -12.40 -33.08
CA ALA A 185 -10.78 -11.88 -33.12
C ALA A 185 -10.63 -10.58 -32.31
N ALA A 186 -11.66 -9.72 -32.31
CA ALA A 186 -11.67 -8.52 -31.46
C ALA A 186 -11.65 -8.87 -29.97
N ALA A 187 -12.43 -9.88 -29.55
CA ALA A 187 -12.47 -10.32 -28.16
C ALA A 187 -11.16 -10.98 -27.73
N GLU A 188 -10.53 -11.78 -28.60
CA GLU A 188 -9.20 -12.37 -28.34
C GLU A 188 -8.14 -11.28 -28.15
N MET A 189 -8.10 -10.29 -29.05
CA MET A 189 -7.16 -9.17 -28.94
C MET A 189 -7.43 -8.31 -27.70
N GLN A 190 -8.69 -8.08 -27.34
CA GLN A 190 -9.06 -7.38 -26.11
C GLN A 190 -8.57 -8.14 -24.87
N ARG A 191 -8.73 -9.47 -24.84
CA ARG A 191 -8.23 -10.28 -23.72
C ARG A 191 -6.70 -10.26 -23.62
N ALA A 192 -6.00 -10.26 -24.76
CA ALA A 192 -4.54 -10.26 -24.82
C ALA A 192 -3.90 -9.00 -24.22
N ILE A 193 -4.59 -7.86 -24.24
CA ILE A 193 -4.08 -6.59 -23.70
C ILE A 193 -4.61 -6.28 -22.29
N SER A 194 -5.63 -7.01 -21.84
CA SER A 194 -6.36 -6.67 -20.63
C SER A 194 -5.60 -7.05 -19.37
N TYR A 195 -5.39 -6.08 -18.49
CA TYR A 195 -4.85 -6.33 -17.16
C TYR A 195 -5.84 -7.06 -16.23
N HIS A 196 -7.10 -7.24 -16.64
CA HIS A 196 -8.09 -8.09 -15.95
C HIS A 196 -7.97 -9.57 -16.35
N VAL A 197 -6.99 -9.91 -17.20
CA VAL A 197 -6.64 -11.28 -17.56
C VAL A 197 -5.21 -11.55 -17.07
N ASP A 198 -4.99 -12.74 -16.53
CA ASP A 198 -3.64 -13.16 -16.15
C ASP A 198 -2.74 -13.37 -17.36
N HIS A 199 -1.60 -12.69 -17.38
CA HIS A 199 -0.55 -12.89 -18.38
C HIS A 199 0.73 -13.48 -17.78
N GLY A 200 0.62 -14.16 -16.63
CA GLY A 200 1.73 -14.87 -15.98
C GLY A 200 2.41 -14.09 -14.85
N ASN A 201 1.87 -12.94 -14.47
CA ASN A 201 2.36 -12.14 -13.35
C ASN A 201 1.25 -11.58 -12.45
N GLY A 202 0.00 -12.07 -12.59
CA GLY A 202 -1.18 -11.62 -11.87
C GLY A 202 -2.06 -10.66 -12.69
N MET A 203 -3.08 -10.09 -12.06
CA MET A 203 -4.12 -9.29 -12.73
C MET A 203 -4.84 -8.34 -11.76
N ASP A 204 -5.58 -7.36 -12.28
CA ASP A 204 -6.65 -6.71 -11.51
C ASP A 204 -7.87 -7.63 -11.45
N CYS A 205 -8.13 -8.17 -10.27
CA CYS A 205 -9.21 -9.12 -10.07
C CYS A 205 -10.53 -8.45 -9.68
N TYR A 206 -10.56 -7.12 -9.53
CA TYR A 206 -11.67 -6.40 -8.91
C TYR A 206 -12.43 -5.56 -9.95
N ALA A 207 -13.75 -5.71 -9.96
CA ALA A 207 -14.69 -4.84 -10.65
C ALA A 207 -15.75 -4.41 -9.61
N VAL A 208 -15.37 -3.48 -8.74
CA VAL A 208 -16.05 -3.29 -7.45
C VAL A 208 -17.41 -2.57 -7.55
N GLY A 209 -17.70 -1.91 -8.67
CA GLY A 209 -18.92 -1.11 -8.84
C GLY A 209 -19.11 -0.07 -7.72
N PRO A 210 -20.36 0.29 -7.38
CA PRO A 210 -20.66 1.26 -6.33
C PRO A 210 -20.56 0.67 -4.91
N THR A 211 -19.46 -0.02 -4.61
CA THR A 211 -19.17 -0.62 -3.30
C THR A 211 -17.92 -0.03 -2.67
N LEU A 212 -17.59 -0.45 -1.45
CA LEU A 212 -16.35 -0.09 -0.75
C LEU A 212 -15.12 -0.88 -1.25
N GLY A 213 -15.26 -1.73 -2.28
CA GLY A 213 -14.17 -2.41 -2.95
C GLY A 213 -13.29 -3.25 -2.03
N GLY A 214 -11.97 -3.17 -2.17
CA GLY A 214 -10.98 -3.90 -1.37
C GLY A 214 -10.73 -3.34 0.04
N GLY A 215 -11.73 -2.77 0.72
CA GLY A 215 -11.59 -2.30 2.10
C GLY A 215 -11.56 -0.78 2.28
N ALA A 216 -12.22 0.00 1.41
CA ALA A 216 -12.47 1.41 1.69
C ALA A 216 -13.40 1.57 2.91
N SER A 217 -13.25 2.69 3.62
CA SER A 217 -14.14 3.06 4.72
C SER A 217 -14.99 4.27 4.37
N ALA A 218 -16.09 4.44 5.09
CA ALA A 218 -17.06 5.50 4.87
C ALA A 218 -17.79 5.86 6.18
N LEU A 219 -18.22 7.12 6.32
CA LEU A 219 -19.09 7.52 7.42
C LEU A 219 -20.47 6.84 7.31
N MET A 220 -21.06 6.52 8.45
CA MET A 220 -22.39 5.91 8.56
C MET A 220 -23.38 6.84 9.26
N GLU A 221 -24.50 7.14 8.60
CA GLU A 221 -25.63 7.84 9.18
C GLU A 221 -26.84 6.92 9.31
N GLY A 222 -27.05 6.40 10.52
CA GLY A 222 -28.05 5.35 10.75
C GLY A 222 -27.70 4.13 9.90
N ASP A 223 -28.60 3.74 9.00
CA ASP A 223 -28.43 2.61 8.09
C ASP A 223 -27.91 3.03 6.70
N THR A 224 -27.49 4.30 6.54
CA THR A 224 -27.02 4.84 5.26
C THR A 224 -25.51 5.06 5.26
N ILE A 225 -24.83 4.50 4.26
CA ILE A 225 -23.41 4.79 3.99
C ILE A 225 -23.30 6.14 3.28
N ILE A 226 -22.48 7.04 3.82
CA ILE A 226 -22.05 8.27 3.14
C ILE A 226 -20.81 7.91 2.34
N TYR A 227 -21.02 7.52 1.07
CA TYR A 227 -19.93 7.03 0.23
C TYR A 227 -18.89 8.11 -0.06
N PRO A 228 -17.59 7.82 0.14
CA PRO A 228 -16.50 8.67 -0.29
C PRO A 228 -16.43 8.61 -1.82
N TYR A 229 -16.61 9.74 -2.47
CA TYR A 229 -16.37 9.87 -3.91
C TYR A 229 -14.87 9.79 -4.23
N CYS A 230 -14.44 10.12 -5.45
CA CYS A 230 -13.02 10.16 -5.77
C CYS A 230 -12.30 11.28 -4.98
N TYR A 231 -10.98 11.13 -4.83
CA TYR A 231 -10.17 12.16 -4.20
C TYR A 231 -10.22 13.46 -5.02
N ARG A 232 -10.05 14.61 -4.35
CA ARG A 232 -9.93 15.92 -4.98
C ARG A 232 -8.49 16.29 -5.29
N THR A 233 -7.59 16.06 -4.32
CA THR A 233 -6.15 16.28 -4.49
C THR A 233 -5.38 15.07 -3.99
N HIS A 234 -4.19 14.89 -4.55
CA HIS A 234 -3.26 13.84 -4.14
C HIS A 234 -1.86 14.43 -3.94
N GLU A 235 -1.10 13.82 -3.04
CA GLU A 235 0.30 14.15 -2.77
C GLU A 235 1.05 12.85 -2.48
N ILE A 236 1.97 12.46 -3.37
CA ILE A 236 2.84 11.31 -3.14
C ILE A 236 3.97 11.78 -2.22
N LEU A 237 3.98 11.22 -1.01
CA LEU A 237 4.88 11.59 0.07
C LEU A 237 6.14 10.73 0.09
N ASP A 238 5.98 9.42 -0.18
CA ASP A 238 7.07 8.46 -0.30
C ASP A 238 6.91 7.66 -1.60
N ASN A 239 8.00 7.43 -2.32
CA ASN A 239 7.97 6.65 -3.57
C ASN A 239 9.19 5.72 -3.70
N GLY A 240 9.33 4.83 -2.73
CA GLY A 240 10.37 3.81 -2.69
C GLY A 240 11.70 4.25 -2.09
N PRO A 241 12.67 3.31 -1.96
CA PRO A 241 12.61 1.94 -2.48
C PRO A 241 11.76 0.95 -1.66
N LEU A 242 11.47 1.23 -0.38
CA LEU A 242 10.84 0.27 0.53
C LEU A 242 9.38 0.59 0.89
N ARG A 243 8.98 1.86 0.82
CA ARG A 243 7.65 2.32 1.16
C ARG A 243 7.14 3.30 0.12
N PHE A 244 5.89 3.09 -0.27
CA PHE A 244 5.07 4.08 -0.93
C PHE A 244 4.11 4.70 0.08
N THR A 245 3.92 6.03 0.01
CA THR A 245 2.94 6.75 0.82
C THR A 245 2.27 7.82 -0.04
N VAL A 246 0.94 7.88 -0.01
CA VAL A 246 0.15 8.94 -0.65
C VAL A 246 -0.86 9.53 0.32
N LYS A 247 -0.99 10.85 0.28
CA LYS A 247 -2.09 11.59 0.91
C LYS A 247 -3.14 11.89 -0.14
N LEU A 248 -4.37 11.45 0.10
CA LEU A 248 -5.55 11.78 -0.70
C LEU A 248 -6.47 12.66 0.14
N GLU A 249 -6.87 13.83 -0.39
CA GLU A 249 -7.85 14.70 0.25
C GLU A 249 -9.12 14.72 -0.61
N PHE A 250 -10.28 14.55 0.00
CA PHE A 250 -11.56 14.40 -0.69
C PHE A 250 -12.33 15.72 -0.73
N THR A 251 -13.35 15.76 -1.59
CA THR A 251 -14.24 16.93 -1.69
C THR A 251 -15.01 17.12 -0.37
N PRO A 252 -15.20 18.35 0.12
CA PRO A 252 -15.97 18.60 1.33
C PRO A 252 -17.38 18.00 1.28
N LEU A 253 -17.77 17.35 2.36
CA LEU A 253 -19.08 16.72 2.55
C LEU A 253 -19.96 17.57 3.47
N VAL A 254 -21.27 17.48 3.22
CA VAL A 254 -22.29 17.94 4.16
C VAL A 254 -22.74 16.75 5.00
N VAL A 255 -22.51 16.79 6.31
CA VAL A 255 -22.82 15.69 7.23
C VAL A 255 -23.54 16.25 8.45
N ARG A 256 -24.80 15.85 8.70
CA ARG A 256 -25.61 16.31 9.86
C ARG A 256 -25.66 17.83 10.08
N GLY A 257 -25.54 18.62 9.01
CA GLY A 257 -25.51 20.09 9.08
C GLY A 257 -24.10 20.70 9.19
N ASP A 258 -23.04 19.89 9.36
CA ASP A 258 -21.67 20.31 9.13
C ASP A 258 -21.43 20.40 7.62
N SER A 259 -21.25 21.61 7.09
CA SER A 259 -21.24 21.85 5.65
C SER A 259 -19.86 21.73 4.97
N ASN A 260 -18.83 21.36 5.72
CA ASN A 260 -17.43 21.39 5.25
C ASN A 260 -16.57 20.29 5.89
N VAL A 261 -17.13 19.09 6.05
CA VAL A 261 -16.37 17.93 6.55
C VAL A 261 -15.39 17.48 5.48
N ILE A 262 -14.09 17.50 5.76
CA ILE A 262 -13.05 17.08 4.79
C ILE A 262 -12.45 15.78 5.26
N GLU A 263 -12.56 14.76 4.41
CA GLU A 263 -11.89 13.47 4.59
C GLU A 263 -10.49 13.52 3.98
N THR A 264 -9.50 13.04 4.74
CA THR A 264 -8.13 12.82 4.29
C THR A 264 -7.74 11.38 4.56
N ARG A 265 -7.12 10.73 3.56
CA ARG A 265 -6.55 9.40 3.68
C ARG A 265 -5.05 9.47 3.50
N LEU A 266 -4.31 8.97 4.48
CA LEU A 266 -2.88 8.70 4.36
C LEU A 266 -2.71 7.19 4.18
N ILE A 267 -2.32 6.79 2.98
CA ILE A 267 -2.19 5.40 2.57
C ILE A 267 -0.71 5.06 2.43
N SER A 268 -0.24 4.01 3.09
CA SER A 268 1.14 3.51 2.97
C SER A 268 1.18 2.02 2.62
N LEU A 269 2.11 1.64 1.74
CA LEU A 269 2.39 0.25 1.37
C LEU A 269 3.90 -0.01 1.47
N ASP A 270 4.25 -1.01 2.26
CA ASP A 270 5.64 -1.42 2.49
C ASP A 270 5.97 -2.62 1.61
N ALA A 271 7.21 -2.71 1.12
CA ALA A 271 7.74 -3.90 0.51
C ALA A 271 7.57 -5.13 1.43
N GLY A 272 7.24 -6.27 0.84
CA GLY A 272 6.97 -7.52 1.56
C GLY A 272 5.60 -7.60 2.24
N SER A 273 4.74 -6.57 2.13
CA SER A 273 3.38 -6.58 2.70
C SER A 273 2.30 -6.88 1.68
N TYR A 274 1.37 -7.78 1.99
CA TYR A 274 0.14 -7.95 1.20
C TYR A 274 -0.93 -6.89 1.49
N LEU A 275 -0.78 -6.13 2.58
CA LEU A 275 -1.77 -5.17 3.06
C LEU A 275 -1.16 -3.77 3.07
N ASN A 276 -1.91 -2.78 2.60
CA ASN A 276 -1.59 -1.39 2.85
C ASN A 276 -2.18 -0.95 4.20
N ARG A 277 -1.62 0.10 4.79
CA ARG A 277 -2.19 0.80 5.93
C ARG A 277 -2.86 2.07 5.45
N THR A 278 -4.08 2.32 5.91
CA THR A 278 -4.78 3.58 5.64
C THR A 278 -5.15 4.25 6.96
N VAL A 279 -4.72 5.50 7.15
CA VAL A 279 -5.17 6.36 8.24
C VAL A 279 -6.17 7.35 7.67
N ILE A 280 -7.39 7.37 8.21
CA ILE A 280 -8.48 8.22 7.75
C ILE A 280 -8.73 9.29 8.81
N THR A 281 -8.77 10.56 8.40
CA THR A 281 -9.08 11.68 9.27
C THR A 281 -10.22 12.50 8.68
N TYR A 282 -11.12 12.97 9.55
CA TYR A 282 -12.21 13.86 9.21
C TYR A 282 -12.00 15.19 9.94
N THR A 283 -11.81 16.27 9.21
CA THR A 283 -11.76 17.61 9.79
C THR A 283 -13.13 18.27 9.72
N ASN A 284 -13.42 19.17 10.68
CA ASN A 284 -14.69 19.87 10.84
C ASN A 284 -15.93 19.00 11.12
N LEU A 285 -15.75 17.70 11.40
CA LEU A 285 -16.82 16.84 11.89
C LEU A 285 -16.99 17.08 13.40
N LYS A 286 -18.13 17.63 13.82
CA LYS A 286 -18.33 18.02 15.22
C LYS A 286 -18.73 16.87 16.13
N GLU A 287 -19.47 15.90 15.60
CA GLU A 287 -19.97 14.76 16.35
C GLU A 287 -19.27 13.47 15.91
N THR A 288 -18.97 12.59 16.87
CA THR A 288 -18.48 11.25 16.55
C THR A 288 -19.53 10.49 15.72
N MET A 289 -19.09 9.89 14.63
CA MET A 289 -19.92 9.07 13.77
C MET A 289 -19.37 7.66 13.65
N PRO A 290 -20.24 6.65 13.49
CA PRO A 290 -19.80 5.32 13.12
C PRO A 290 -19.17 5.35 11.72
N VAL A 291 -18.23 4.44 11.50
CA VAL A 291 -17.57 4.21 10.21
C VAL A 291 -17.86 2.77 9.80
N ALA A 292 -18.19 2.58 8.53
CA ALA A 292 -18.24 1.26 7.91
C ALA A 292 -16.99 1.04 7.05
N THR A 293 -16.50 -0.19 7.03
CA THR A 293 -15.55 -0.69 6.03
C THR A 293 -16.18 -1.88 5.33
N GLY A 294 -15.99 -1.99 4.01
CA GLY A 294 -16.55 -3.08 3.23
C GLY A 294 -15.54 -3.72 2.31
N ILE A 295 -15.69 -5.03 2.13
CA ILE A 295 -15.01 -5.82 1.10
C ILE A 295 -16.08 -6.26 0.09
N VAL A 296 -15.85 -6.04 -1.20
CA VAL A 296 -16.76 -6.57 -2.25
C VAL A 296 -16.74 -8.10 -2.23
N LEU A 297 -17.91 -8.72 -2.37
CA LEU A 297 -18.05 -10.17 -2.38
C LEU A 297 -18.38 -10.64 -3.80
N HIS A 298 -17.63 -11.62 -4.29
CA HIS A 298 -17.90 -12.36 -5.54
C HIS A 298 -18.64 -13.64 -5.18
N GLU A 299 -19.96 -13.54 -5.12
CA GLU A 299 -20.87 -14.64 -4.79
C GLU A 299 -20.88 -15.74 -5.86
N PRO A 300 -21.17 -17.02 -5.51
CA PRO A 300 -21.60 -17.50 -4.19
C PRO A 300 -20.51 -18.23 -3.36
N ASP A 301 -19.27 -18.34 -3.86
CA ASP A 301 -18.29 -19.33 -3.36
C ASP A 301 -17.24 -18.78 -2.40
N GLY A 302 -17.32 -17.51 -2.02
CA GLY A 302 -16.33 -16.89 -1.15
C GLY A 302 -16.54 -17.17 0.34
N VAL A 303 -15.44 -17.21 1.11
CA VAL A 303 -15.49 -17.49 2.56
C VAL A 303 -15.24 -16.21 3.34
N VAL A 304 -16.25 -15.77 4.09
CA VAL A 304 -16.16 -14.63 5.00
C VAL A 304 -15.83 -15.10 6.41
N LYS A 305 -14.85 -14.46 7.05
CA LYS A 305 -14.58 -14.62 8.48
C LYS A 305 -14.35 -13.26 9.13
N THR A 306 -15.03 -13.00 10.23
CA THR A 306 -14.95 -11.74 10.97
C THR A 306 -14.73 -12.00 12.46
N ASP A 307 -14.04 -11.07 13.12
CA ASP A 307 -13.83 -11.06 14.56
C ASP A 307 -13.76 -9.60 15.03
N ALA A 308 -14.88 -9.11 15.58
CA ALA A 308 -14.97 -7.74 16.06
C ALA A 308 -14.02 -7.48 17.25
N ALA A 309 -13.80 -8.46 18.13
CA ALA A 309 -12.89 -8.32 19.27
C ALA A 309 -11.41 -8.36 18.85
N GLY A 310 -11.11 -9.14 17.82
CA GLY A 310 -9.82 -9.16 17.14
C GLY A 310 -9.60 -8.02 16.15
N GLY A 311 -10.65 -7.25 15.85
CA GLY A 311 -10.60 -6.09 14.97
C GLY A 311 -10.45 -6.42 13.48
N TYR A 312 -10.75 -7.65 13.03
CA TYR A 312 -10.55 -8.04 11.64
C TYR A 312 -11.78 -8.55 10.91
N ILE A 313 -11.79 -8.29 9.60
CA ILE A 313 -12.67 -8.92 8.62
C ILE A 313 -11.80 -9.51 7.51
N THR A 314 -12.18 -10.70 7.06
CA THR A 314 -11.48 -11.37 5.96
C THR A 314 -12.47 -11.95 4.97
N TYR A 315 -12.08 -11.91 3.71
CA TYR A 315 -12.80 -12.54 2.62
C TYR A 315 -11.81 -13.31 1.77
N VAL A 316 -12.10 -14.59 1.57
CA VAL A 316 -11.41 -15.45 0.63
C VAL A 316 -12.17 -15.39 -0.68
N ASP A 317 -11.64 -14.62 -1.62
CA ASP A 317 -12.24 -14.39 -2.92
C ASP A 317 -11.85 -15.52 -3.88
N PRO A 318 -12.81 -16.27 -4.45
CA PRO A 318 -12.54 -17.25 -5.50
C PRO A 318 -12.03 -16.59 -6.79
N THR A 319 -12.16 -15.27 -6.93
CA THR A 319 -11.91 -14.48 -8.14
C THR A 319 -12.75 -14.96 -9.33
N THR A 320 -12.69 -14.25 -10.46
CA THR A 320 -13.35 -14.64 -11.70
C THR A 320 -12.80 -15.93 -12.32
N ASN A 321 -11.74 -16.54 -11.75
CA ASN A 321 -11.21 -17.84 -12.16
C ASN A 321 -10.60 -18.63 -10.96
N PRO A 322 -11.42 -19.32 -10.14
CA PRO A 322 -10.98 -20.00 -8.91
C PRO A 322 -9.98 -21.15 -9.11
N ALA A 323 -9.81 -21.62 -10.34
CA ALA A 323 -8.80 -22.64 -10.64
C ALA A 323 -7.36 -22.09 -10.63
N VAL A 324 -7.17 -20.76 -10.63
CA VAL A 324 -5.86 -20.12 -10.85
C VAL A 324 -5.41 -19.26 -9.66
N ILE A 325 -6.30 -18.49 -9.03
CA ILE A 325 -5.91 -17.54 -7.96
C ILE A 325 -6.99 -17.49 -6.87
N THR A 326 -6.56 -17.44 -5.61
CA THR A 326 -7.41 -17.13 -4.45
C THR A 326 -6.85 -15.88 -3.76
N VAL A 327 -7.69 -14.85 -3.56
CA VAL A 327 -7.28 -13.62 -2.86
C VAL A 327 -7.78 -13.65 -1.43
N ARG A 328 -6.91 -13.36 -0.46
CA ARG A 328 -7.32 -13.14 0.93
C ARG A 328 -7.21 -11.65 1.24
N CYS A 329 -8.35 -10.98 1.32
CA CYS A 329 -8.40 -9.63 1.85
C CYS A 329 -8.54 -9.72 3.37
N SER A 330 -7.75 -8.93 4.10
CA SER A 330 -7.84 -8.79 5.55
C SER A 330 -7.80 -7.31 5.91
N TRP A 331 -8.66 -6.90 6.83
CA TRP A 331 -8.65 -5.54 7.36
C TRP A 331 -8.44 -5.57 8.87
N GLU A 332 -7.73 -4.60 9.43
CA GLU A 332 -7.56 -4.45 10.87
C GLU A 332 -7.93 -3.03 11.31
N LEU A 333 -8.96 -2.89 12.16
CA LEU A 333 -9.36 -1.63 12.77
C LEU A 333 -8.55 -1.38 14.03
N ARG A 334 -7.78 -0.29 14.04
CA ARG A 334 -7.14 0.22 15.26
C ARG A 334 -7.60 1.64 15.52
N SER A 335 -8.38 1.85 16.58
CA SER A 335 -8.54 3.18 17.15
C SER A 335 -7.24 3.54 17.91
N PRO A 336 -6.81 4.81 17.89
CA PRO A 336 -5.66 5.27 18.69
C PRO A 336 -5.83 4.99 20.19
#